data_AF-A0A1J4JJ98-F1
#
_entry.id   AF-A0A1J4JJ98-F1
#
_cell.length_a   1.000
_cell.length_b   1.000
_cell.length_c   1.000
_cell.angle_alpha   90.00
_cell.angle_beta   90.00
_cell.angle_gamma   90.00
#
_symmetry.space_group_name_H-M   'P 1'
#
loop_
_entity.id
_entity.type
_entity.pdbx_description
1 polymer ?
#
loop_
_entity_poly.entity_id
_entity_poly.type
_entity_poly.pdbx_seq_one_letter_code
_entity_poly.pdbx_strand_id
1 'polypeptide(L)'
;MNIPKIPISKLGTLEPVPEEQDNIPTYQVISDPLNELSVDTIEIKKPMILNFSCGENYGTHSFYVKNIQRFEINNLTCNGNIYLLNSTCTIRNSNIKNPADNIDYILFAGDESKCIAEDCKFSNTKIYGIGADNFSECQLTNCEVVKCSLYSITITGYSSCNCNNVLIDGGTQELITVENNSLLLMKECTLLNATTCAIFLFMSSIVAQDCIFKLNGKGALSIRESIRNMLINCQIIDSNDTAVLLENGDITIEGTTITGCNGNGINAQLASRAVVYNCTFSNTKWPLAAFCDKSTGIIRDTLFEISEMSGLIVRGESNVNVQGCTIRKCAEAGIRISDTRSAKFSNCIIADCQYSGIEVTDNSTCQIQKCIFAGGFEIAINVYSTGFASVSDSAVFGPFKSVVWTHYGGNGNFSNMLIDNLSIPLQPDSIQAFAGHANILRQLDTSNPIIETFTYSLNQNENKKCEVNDERFFRLDTKWFVSVTNCFIVGVGHYELIANPGNHRNDENSKQRIPAKCLKCGNPAIEFHFSPCGHCLYCHECFESLETKPTHCPICHLPIEKGVQSVNCGGDDDTCAICYDAKVDTIILPCGHTICRECSNTWFKEATECPFCRESRVQPRALVSYE
;
A
#
# COMPACT_ATOMS: atom_id res chain seq x y z
N MET A 1 -15.72 -28.35 51.08
CA MET A 1 -17.18 -28.49 50.88
C MET A 1 -17.39 -29.27 49.60
N ASN A 2 -18.33 -30.21 49.56
CA ASN A 2 -18.64 -30.94 48.32
C ASN A 2 -19.28 -29.96 47.33
N ILE A 3 -18.62 -29.76 46.18
CA ILE A 3 -19.19 -28.96 45.08
C ILE A 3 -20.45 -29.70 44.57
N PRO A 4 -21.62 -29.06 44.53
CA PRO A 4 -22.85 -29.70 44.07
C PRO A 4 -22.71 -30.16 42.61
N LYS A 5 -23.14 -31.39 42.32
CA LYS A 5 -23.17 -31.94 40.96
C LYS A 5 -24.49 -31.62 40.28
N ILE A 6 -24.46 -31.22 39.02
CA ILE A 6 -25.67 -30.92 38.23
C ILE A 6 -25.55 -31.44 36.80
N PRO A 7 -26.56 -32.13 36.24
CA PRO A 7 -26.59 -32.45 34.82
C PRO A 7 -26.65 -31.18 33.96
N ILE A 8 -25.96 -31.16 32.83
CA ILE A 8 -25.90 -30.00 31.93
C ILE A 8 -27.31 -29.55 31.47
N SER A 9 -28.21 -30.49 31.13
CA SER A 9 -29.61 -30.20 30.79
C SER A 9 -30.40 -29.48 31.88
N LYS A 10 -30.00 -29.58 33.15
CA LYS A 10 -30.71 -28.98 34.29
C LYS A 10 -30.23 -27.59 34.64
N LEU A 11 -29.16 -27.08 34.04
CA LEU A 11 -28.64 -25.74 34.31
C LEU A 11 -29.71 -24.65 34.14
N GLY A 12 -30.51 -24.70 33.06
CA GLY A 12 -31.56 -23.71 32.80
C GLY A 12 -32.79 -23.78 33.70
N THR A 13 -32.89 -24.82 34.53
CA THR A 13 -33.96 -25.01 35.53
C THR A 13 -33.61 -24.42 36.89
N LEU A 14 -32.37 -23.99 37.10
CA LEU A 14 -31.95 -23.36 38.34
C LEU A 14 -32.72 -22.04 38.55
N GLU A 15 -33.42 -21.96 39.69
CA GLU A 15 -34.12 -20.73 40.06
C GLU A 15 -33.12 -19.57 40.30
N PRO A 16 -33.51 -18.33 39.95
CA PRO A 16 -32.77 -17.12 40.31
C PRO A 16 -32.54 -17.06 41.82
N VAL A 17 -31.42 -16.46 42.23
CA VAL A 17 -31.11 -16.23 43.66
C VAL A 17 -31.26 -14.72 43.92
N PRO A 18 -31.74 -14.29 45.11
CA PRO A 18 -31.77 -12.87 45.48
C PRO A 18 -30.38 -12.22 45.34
N GLU A 19 -30.35 -10.96 44.91
CA GLU A 19 -29.15 -10.20 44.47
C GLU A 19 -28.02 -10.03 45.53
N GLU A 20 -28.18 -10.51 46.77
CA GLU A 20 -27.32 -10.19 47.92
C GLU A 20 -26.39 -11.33 48.41
N GLN A 21 -26.01 -12.28 47.57
CA GLN A 21 -24.99 -13.29 47.96
C GLN A 21 -23.61 -12.97 47.38
N ASP A 22 -22.67 -12.55 48.24
CA ASP A 22 -21.26 -12.31 47.91
C ASP A 22 -20.54 -13.56 47.35
N ASN A 23 -21.06 -14.76 47.62
CA ASN A 23 -20.48 -16.02 47.17
C ASN A 23 -21.21 -16.57 45.93
N ILE A 24 -20.47 -16.69 44.84
CA ILE A 24 -20.99 -17.22 43.59
C ILE A 24 -21.06 -18.75 43.66
N PRO A 25 -22.23 -19.35 43.39
CA PRO A 25 -22.38 -20.80 43.47
C PRO A 25 -21.51 -21.48 42.41
N THR A 26 -20.73 -22.46 42.86
CA THR A 26 -19.89 -23.31 42.00
C THR A 26 -20.54 -24.67 41.84
N TYR A 27 -20.61 -25.17 40.62
CA TYR A 27 -21.19 -26.47 40.29
C TYR A 27 -20.19 -27.35 39.53
N GLN A 28 -20.21 -28.65 39.83
CA GLN A 28 -19.56 -29.68 39.01
C GLN A 28 -20.59 -30.20 38.01
N VAL A 29 -20.40 -29.91 36.73
CA VAL A 29 -21.34 -30.32 35.68
C VAL A 29 -21.05 -31.76 35.28
N ILE A 30 -22.10 -32.57 35.21
CA ILE A 30 -22.04 -33.96 34.73
C ILE A 30 -22.79 -34.09 33.41
N SER A 31 -22.32 -34.98 32.53
CA SER A 31 -22.97 -35.24 31.24
C SER A 31 -24.36 -35.84 31.46
N ASP A 32 -25.30 -35.53 30.57
CA ASP A 32 -26.58 -36.22 30.55
C ASP A 32 -26.41 -37.70 30.18
N PRO A 33 -27.31 -38.60 30.63
CA PRO A 33 -27.32 -39.99 30.19
C PRO A 33 -27.45 -40.06 28.65
N LEU A 34 -26.74 -41.00 28.01
CA LEU A 34 -26.53 -41.20 26.55
C LEU A 34 -27.75 -41.09 25.60
N ASN A 35 -28.98 -40.94 26.10
CA ASN A 35 -30.21 -40.94 25.32
C ASN A 35 -30.86 -39.56 25.10
N GLU A 36 -30.34 -38.46 25.66
CA GLU A 36 -30.92 -37.11 25.51
C GLU A 36 -29.94 -36.14 24.80
N LEU A 37 -29.61 -36.42 23.53
CA LEU A 37 -28.68 -35.61 22.72
C LEU A 37 -29.33 -34.40 22.00
N SER A 38 -30.47 -33.90 22.48
CA SER A 38 -31.08 -32.68 21.95
C SER A 38 -31.68 -31.84 23.08
N VAL A 39 -30.87 -30.95 23.66
CA VAL A 39 -31.40 -29.91 24.55
C VAL A 39 -31.26 -28.56 23.87
N ASP A 40 -32.42 -28.01 23.52
CA ASP A 40 -32.61 -26.63 23.09
C ASP A 40 -32.17 -25.66 24.21
N THR A 41 -31.45 -24.62 23.83
CA THR A 41 -31.06 -23.40 24.59
C THR A 41 -31.08 -23.49 26.13
N ILE A 42 -29.90 -23.47 26.74
CA ILE A 42 -29.69 -23.33 28.19
C ILE A 42 -29.67 -21.84 28.56
N GLU A 43 -30.76 -21.36 29.17
CA GLU A 43 -30.82 -20.02 29.74
C GLU A 43 -30.14 -19.94 31.12
N ILE A 44 -29.11 -19.11 31.25
CA ILE A 44 -28.44 -18.84 32.52
C ILE A 44 -29.16 -17.69 33.23
N LYS A 45 -29.81 -18.02 34.36
CA LYS A 45 -30.70 -17.10 35.10
C LYS A 45 -30.08 -16.47 36.35
N LYS A 46 -28.83 -16.78 36.66
CA LYS A 46 -28.10 -16.25 37.82
C LYS A 46 -26.58 -16.36 37.66
N PRO A 47 -25.80 -15.59 38.44
CA PRO A 47 -24.35 -15.77 38.53
C PRO A 47 -23.98 -17.19 38.99
N MET A 48 -23.01 -17.81 38.32
CA MET A 48 -22.51 -19.16 38.69
C MET A 48 -21.15 -19.47 38.05
N ILE A 49 -20.45 -20.43 38.65
CA ILE A 49 -19.21 -21.04 38.11
C ILE A 49 -19.51 -22.49 37.76
N LEU A 50 -19.26 -22.87 36.51
CA LEU A 50 -19.47 -24.21 35.97
C LEU A 50 -18.13 -24.89 35.70
N ASN A 51 -17.87 -25.98 36.43
CA ASN A 51 -16.69 -26.82 36.24
C ASN A 51 -17.08 -28.10 35.52
N PHE A 52 -16.54 -28.29 34.33
CA PHE A 52 -16.70 -29.49 33.52
C PHE A 52 -15.48 -30.42 33.73
N SER A 53 -15.68 -31.71 33.49
CA SER A 53 -14.59 -32.70 33.49
C SER A 53 -13.75 -32.53 32.22
N CYS A 54 -12.44 -32.42 32.38
CA CYS A 54 -11.52 -32.30 31.25
C CYS A 54 -11.62 -33.52 30.31
N GLY A 55 -11.80 -33.26 29.01
CA GLY A 55 -11.84 -34.30 27.96
C GLY A 55 -13.20 -34.98 27.75
N GLU A 56 -14.20 -34.71 28.58
CA GLU A 56 -15.57 -35.18 28.36
C GLU A 56 -16.29 -34.28 27.34
N ASN A 57 -17.00 -34.89 26.39
CA ASN A 57 -17.86 -34.16 25.45
C ASN A 57 -19.27 -34.08 26.03
N TYR A 58 -19.76 -32.86 26.22
CA TYR A 58 -21.04 -32.58 26.85
C TYR A 58 -22.19 -32.48 25.85
N GLY A 59 -22.02 -32.86 24.58
CA GLY A 59 -23.13 -32.89 23.61
C GLY A 59 -23.34 -31.53 22.92
N THR A 60 -24.58 -31.25 22.51
CA THR A 60 -24.93 -30.05 21.73
C THR A 60 -25.75 -29.08 22.57
N HIS A 61 -25.22 -27.89 22.86
CA HIS A 61 -25.87 -26.91 23.73
C HIS A 61 -25.59 -25.46 23.32
N SER A 62 -26.65 -24.64 23.35
CA SER A 62 -26.56 -23.18 23.20
C SER A 62 -26.75 -22.53 24.55
N PHE A 63 -25.76 -21.79 25.05
CA PHE A 63 -25.86 -21.04 26.30
C PHE A 63 -26.35 -19.62 25.99
N TYR A 64 -27.45 -19.21 26.61
CA TYR A 64 -27.98 -17.86 26.53
C TYR A 64 -27.89 -17.19 27.90
N VAL A 65 -27.14 -16.09 27.97
CA VAL A 65 -26.83 -15.39 29.22
C VAL A 65 -27.28 -13.95 29.08
N LYS A 66 -28.21 -13.52 29.92
CA LYS A 66 -28.79 -12.17 29.86
C LYS A 66 -28.85 -11.53 31.24
N ASN A 67 -28.35 -10.29 31.34
CA ASN A 67 -28.29 -9.52 32.59
C ASN A 67 -27.54 -10.25 33.72
N ILE A 68 -26.47 -11.00 33.41
CA ILE A 68 -25.66 -11.73 34.40
C ILE A 68 -24.25 -11.16 34.45
N GLN A 69 -23.89 -10.54 35.57
CA GLN A 69 -22.61 -9.84 35.73
C GLN A 69 -21.42 -10.74 36.07
N ARG A 70 -21.64 -12.04 36.33
CA ARG A 70 -20.55 -12.99 36.56
C ARG A 70 -20.95 -14.43 36.26
N PHE A 71 -20.50 -14.93 35.12
CA PHE A 71 -20.71 -16.31 34.69
C PHE A 71 -19.38 -16.94 34.26
N GLU A 72 -18.98 -18.06 34.85
CA GLU A 72 -17.69 -18.70 34.54
C GLU A 72 -17.89 -20.13 34.04
N ILE A 73 -17.20 -20.50 32.96
CA ILE A 73 -17.17 -21.84 32.35
C ILE A 73 -15.73 -22.34 32.33
N ASN A 74 -15.47 -23.51 32.91
CA ASN A 74 -14.14 -24.12 32.92
C ASN A 74 -14.18 -25.55 32.34
N ASN A 75 -13.30 -25.85 31.38
CA ASN A 75 -13.11 -27.17 30.75
C ASN A 75 -14.27 -27.70 29.89
N LEU A 76 -15.10 -26.82 29.34
CA LEU A 76 -16.25 -27.23 28.52
C LEU A 76 -15.77 -27.75 27.16
N THR A 77 -16.16 -28.97 26.78
CA THR A 77 -16.12 -29.42 25.38
C THR A 77 -17.54 -29.73 24.92
N CYS A 78 -18.05 -28.97 23.95
CA CYS A 78 -19.40 -29.19 23.42
C CYS A 78 -19.49 -28.79 21.95
N ASN A 79 -20.54 -29.28 21.28
CA ASN A 79 -21.05 -28.63 20.09
C ASN A 79 -21.99 -27.49 20.52
N GLY A 80 -21.99 -26.33 19.85
CA GLY A 80 -22.93 -25.26 20.14
C GLY A 80 -22.28 -23.88 20.26
N ASN A 81 -22.89 -22.99 21.05
CA ASN A 81 -22.50 -21.59 21.13
C ASN A 81 -22.79 -20.96 22.50
N ILE A 82 -22.22 -19.78 22.74
CA ILE A 82 -22.48 -18.94 23.91
C ILE A 82 -22.91 -17.54 23.44
N TYR A 83 -24.02 -17.06 23.95
CA TYR A 83 -24.60 -15.76 23.60
C TYR A 83 -24.80 -14.92 24.86
N LEU A 84 -24.19 -13.74 24.90
CA LEU A 84 -24.20 -12.82 26.04
C LEU A 84 -24.91 -11.53 25.66
N LEU A 85 -25.85 -11.08 26.49
CA LEU A 85 -26.50 -9.77 26.42
C LEU A 85 -26.44 -9.08 27.78
N ASN A 86 -25.87 -7.88 27.85
CA ASN A 86 -25.63 -7.15 29.11
C ASN A 86 -25.07 -8.05 30.22
N SER A 87 -24.05 -8.84 29.87
CA SER A 87 -23.53 -9.90 30.74
C SER A 87 -22.01 -10.01 30.67
N THR A 88 -21.40 -10.49 31.76
CA THR A 88 -19.98 -10.79 31.82
C THR A 88 -19.74 -12.29 31.96
N CYS A 89 -18.98 -12.86 31.03
CA CYS A 89 -18.62 -14.27 31.03
C CYS A 89 -17.11 -14.51 30.93
N THR A 90 -16.59 -15.47 31.70
CA THR A 90 -15.23 -15.98 31.54
C THR A 90 -15.25 -17.45 31.17
N ILE A 91 -14.50 -17.82 30.13
CA ILE A 91 -14.41 -19.17 29.59
C ILE A 91 -12.95 -19.61 29.62
N ARG A 92 -12.66 -20.76 30.23
CA ARG A 92 -11.29 -21.27 30.34
C ARG A 92 -11.17 -22.70 29.85
N ASN A 93 -10.05 -23.03 29.20
CA ASN A 93 -9.67 -24.40 28.83
C ASN A 93 -10.77 -25.15 28.05
N SER A 94 -11.51 -24.44 27.20
CA SER A 94 -12.75 -24.95 26.61
C SER A 94 -12.65 -25.11 25.08
N ASN A 95 -13.33 -26.11 24.53
CA ASN A 95 -13.40 -26.40 23.10
C ASN A 95 -14.86 -26.41 22.63
N ILE A 96 -15.28 -25.32 22.00
CA ILE A 96 -16.63 -25.13 21.49
C ILE A 96 -16.57 -25.22 19.97
N LYS A 97 -17.44 -26.01 19.36
CA LYS A 97 -17.41 -26.26 17.91
C LYS A 97 -18.79 -26.51 17.32
N ASN A 98 -18.88 -26.56 16.00
CA ASN A 98 -20.08 -27.03 15.27
C ASN A 98 -21.41 -26.48 15.83
N PRO A 99 -21.59 -25.14 15.93
CA PRO A 99 -22.88 -24.58 16.31
C PRO A 99 -23.98 -25.02 15.33
N ALA A 100 -25.23 -24.98 15.78
CA ALA A 100 -26.37 -25.33 14.93
C ALA A 100 -26.49 -24.35 13.72
N ASP A 101 -27.13 -24.81 12.65
CA ASP A 101 -27.18 -24.09 11.36
C ASP A 101 -27.82 -22.69 11.42
N ASN A 102 -28.69 -22.46 12.39
CA ASN A 102 -29.41 -21.21 12.63
C ASN A 102 -28.68 -20.26 13.59
N ILE A 103 -27.47 -20.59 14.02
CA ILE A 103 -26.67 -19.80 14.94
C ILE A 103 -25.62 -19.01 14.15
N ASP A 104 -25.66 -17.68 14.31
CA ASP A 104 -24.75 -16.77 13.63
C ASP A 104 -23.31 -16.86 14.18
N TYR A 105 -23.17 -16.87 15.50
CA TYR A 105 -21.88 -16.78 16.20
C TYR A 105 -21.68 -17.95 17.15
N ILE A 106 -20.46 -18.49 17.21
CA ILE A 106 -20.09 -19.48 18.24
C ILE A 106 -19.93 -18.84 19.62
N LEU A 107 -19.50 -17.58 19.65
CA LEU A 107 -19.43 -16.76 20.85
C LEU A 107 -19.82 -15.33 20.49
N PHE A 108 -20.81 -14.77 21.18
CA PHE A 108 -21.26 -13.41 20.93
C PHE A 108 -21.39 -12.62 22.23
N ALA A 109 -20.81 -11.43 22.25
CA ALA A 109 -21.01 -10.42 23.28
C ALA A 109 -21.77 -9.23 22.67
N GLY A 110 -23.03 -9.06 23.06
CA GLY A 110 -23.87 -7.93 22.65
C GLY A 110 -24.35 -7.10 23.83
N ASP A 111 -24.75 -5.86 23.54
CA ASP A 111 -25.39 -4.94 24.49
C ASP A 111 -24.60 -4.78 25.81
N GLU A 112 -23.46 -4.08 25.77
CA GLU A 112 -22.60 -3.82 26.93
C GLU A 112 -22.05 -5.10 27.61
N SER A 113 -21.92 -6.20 26.85
CA SER A 113 -21.38 -7.46 27.38
C SER A 113 -19.86 -7.50 27.40
N LYS A 114 -19.31 -8.31 28.32
CA LYS A 114 -17.88 -8.61 28.38
C LYS A 114 -17.63 -10.12 28.33
N CYS A 115 -16.82 -10.56 27.39
CA CYS A 115 -16.34 -11.94 27.34
C CYS A 115 -14.82 -12.01 27.53
N ILE A 116 -14.37 -12.93 28.37
CA ILE A 116 -12.95 -13.27 28.55
C ILE A 116 -12.79 -14.75 28.23
N ALA A 117 -11.97 -15.09 27.24
CA ALA A 117 -11.65 -16.47 26.88
C ALA A 117 -10.13 -16.72 27.04
N GLU A 118 -9.78 -17.78 27.76
CA GLU A 118 -8.40 -18.17 28.06
C GLU A 118 -8.20 -19.65 27.70
N ASP A 119 -7.19 -19.95 26.89
CA ASP A 119 -6.84 -21.33 26.49
C ASP A 119 -8.03 -22.06 25.82
N CYS A 120 -8.76 -21.33 24.97
CA CYS A 120 -9.99 -21.79 24.33
C CYS A 120 -9.84 -22.05 22.83
N LYS A 121 -10.60 -23.01 22.31
CA LYS A 121 -10.73 -23.29 20.88
C LYS A 121 -12.18 -23.12 20.43
N PHE A 122 -12.37 -22.32 19.39
CA PHE A 122 -13.63 -22.08 18.71
C PHE A 122 -13.50 -22.53 17.26
N SER A 123 -14.33 -23.47 16.80
CA SER A 123 -14.12 -24.03 15.46
C SER A 123 -15.34 -24.53 14.71
N ASN A 124 -15.18 -24.65 13.38
CA ASN A 124 -16.17 -25.24 12.46
C ASN A 124 -17.53 -24.53 12.50
N THR A 125 -17.55 -23.23 12.23
CA THR A 125 -18.79 -22.44 12.19
C THR A 125 -19.27 -22.26 10.75
N LYS A 126 -20.59 -22.29 10.54
CA LYS A 126 -21.18 -22.08 9.21
C LYS A 126 -21.27 -20.61 8.80
N ILE A 127 -21.20 -19.69 9.77
CA ILE A 127 -21.34 -18.25 9.57
C ILE A 127 -20.13 -17.56 10.25
N TYR A 128 -20.30 -17.03 11.46
CA TYR A 128 -19.27 -16.25 12.15
C TYR A 128 -18.63 -17.04 13.29
N GLY A 129 -17.42 -16.66 13.66
CA GLY A 129 -16.77 -17.09 14.89
C GLY A 129 -17.25 -16.25 16.07
N ILE A 130 -16.41 -15.31 16.49
CA ILE A 130 -16.60 -14.48 17.68
C ILE A 130 -17.16 -13.11 17.28
N GLY A 131 -18.20 -12.63 17.96
CA GLY A 131 -18.79 -11.32 17.73
C GLY A 131 -18.77 -10.42 18.97
N ALA A 132 -18.50 -9.13 18.79
CA ALA A 132 -18.68 -8.09 19.79
C ALA A 132 -19.47 -6.92 19.18
N ASP A 133 -20.63 -6.59 19.75
CA ASP A 133 -21.52 -5.55 19.23
C ASP A 133 -22.15 -4.70 20.35
N ASN A 134 -22.57 -3.47 20.02
CA ASN A 134 -23.20 -2.51 20.94
C ASN A 134 -22.43 -2.32 22.27
N PHE A 135 -21.28 -1.63 22.22
CA PHE A 135 -20.45 -1.29 23.37
C PHE A 135 -19.91 -2.51 24.14
N SER A 136 -19.71 -3.64 23.47
CA SER A 136 -19.24 -4.88 24.09
C SER A 136 -17.71 -5.05 23.99
N GLU A 137 -17.16 -5.93 24.82
CA GLU A 137 -15.73 -6.23 24.89
C GLU A 137 -15.49 -7.74 24.84
N CYS A 138 -14.61 -8.19 23.94
CA CYS A 138 -14.06 -9.54 23.94
C CYS A 138 -12.56 -9.52 24.25
N GLN A 139 -12.10 -10.40 25.14
CA GLN A 139 -10.68 -10.60 25.44
C GLN A 139 -10.33 -12.07 25.19
N LEU A 140 -9.37 -12.33 24.32
CA LEU A 140 -8.94 -13.66 23.91
C LEU A 140 -7.46 -13.83 24.22
N THR A 141 -7.10 -14.83 25.04
CA THR A 141 -5.71 -15.15 25.39
C THR A 141 -5.44 -16.62 25.11
N ASN A 142 -4.38 -16.92 24.34
CA ASN A 142 -4.00 -18.30 23.97
C ASN A 142 -5.16 -19.06 23.29
N CYS A 143 -5.91 -18.39 22.43
CA CYS A 143 -7.09 -18.96 21.78
C CYS A 143 -6.82 -19.40 20.34
N GLU A 144 -7.64 -20.33 19.86
CA GLU A 144 -7.74 -20.69 18.44
C GLU A 144 -9.15 -20.39 17.93
N VAL A 145 -9.26 -19.63 16.83
CA VAL A 145 -10.51 -19.41 16.09
C VAL A 145 -10.30 -19.91 14.67
N VAL A 146 -10.84 -21.08 14.36
CA VAL A 146 -10.45 -21.81 13.13
C VAL A 146 -11.63 -22.39 12.36
N LYS A 147 -11.54 -22.39 11.03
CA LYS A 147 -12.57 -22.98 10.14
C LYS A 147 -13.95 -22.32 10.32
N CYS A 148 -13.98 -21.00 10.32
CA CYS A 148 -15.22 -20.22 10.20
C CYS A 148 -15.52 -20.02 8.71
N SER A 149 -16.77 -20.19 8.27
CA SER A 149 -17.10 -20.01 6.85
C SER A 149 -16.99 -18.56 6.40
N LEU A 150 -17.46 -17.60 7.20
CA LEU A 150 -17.38 -16.15 6.94
C LEU A 150 -16.26 -15.54 7.81
N TYR A 151 -16.59 -14.57 8.67
CA TYR A 151 -15.64 -13.91 9.56
C TYR A 151 -15.32 -14.76 10.79
N SER A 152 -14.04 -14.86 11.13
CA SER A 152 -13.61 -15.46 12.41
C SER A 152 -13.89 -14.53 13.58
N ILE A 153 -13.71 -13.22 13.41
CA ILE A 153 -14.04 -12.21 14.42
C ILE A 153 -14.78 -11.03 13.76
N THR A 154 -15.88 -10.60 14.38
CA THR A 154 -16.66 -9.43 13.96
C THR A 154 -16.75 -8.45 15.11
N ILE A 155 -16.41 -7.18 14.89
CA ILE A 155 -16.46 -6.13 15.91
C ILE A 155 -17.21 -4.93 15.36
N THR A 156 -18.34 -4.58 15.98
CA THR A 156 -19.22 -3.50 15.54
C THR A 156 -19.77 -2.68 16.70
N GLY A 157 -20.39 -1.53 16.40
CA GLY A 157 -21.17 -0.77 17.37
C GLY A 157 -20.38 -0.26 18.56
N TYR A 158 -19.25 0.42 18.34
CA TYR A 158 -18.38 0.96 19.40
C TYR A 158 -17.79 -0.12 20.34
N SER A 159 -17.64 -1.34 19.84
CA SER A 159 -17.14 -2.47 20.62
C SER A 159 -15.62 -2.62 20.47
N SER A 160 -15.05 -3.52 21.26
CA SER A 160 -13.63 -3.84 21.17
C SER A 160 -13.32 -5.32 21.31
N CYS A 161 -12.22 -5.75 20.68
CA CYS A 161 -11.65 -7.07 20.88
C CYS A 161 -10.14 -6.95 21.15
N ASN A 162 -9.68 -7.60 22.21
CA ASN A 162 -8.26 -7.70 22.55
C ASN A 162 -7.80 -9.15 22.39
N CYS A 163 -6.91 -9.39 21.44
CA CYS A 163 -6.35 -10.70 21.13
C CYS A 163 -4.89 -10.75 21.56
N ASN A 164 -4.53 -11.72 22.41
CA ASN A 164 -3.17 -11.98 22.82
C ASN A 164 -2.81 -13.45 22.56
N ASN A 165 -1.80 -13.69 21.72
CA ASN A 165 -1.39 -15.03 21.31
C ASN A 165 -2.58 -15.87 20.75
N VAL A 166 -3.29 -15.31 19.77
CA VAL A 166 -4.45 -15.95 19.14
C VAL A 166 -4.08 -16.44 17.74
N LEU A 167 -4.42 -17.69 17.44
CA LEU A 167 -4.38 -18.24 16.08
C LEU A 167 -5.76 -18.08 15.42
N ILE A 168 -5.78 -17.42 14.27
CA ILE A 168 -6.96 -17.28 13.43
C ILE A 168 -6.65 -17.90 12.07
N ASP A 169 -7.33 -18.99 11.72
CA ASP A 169 -7.05 -19.77 10.52
C ASP A 169 -8.32 -20.18 9.78
N GLY A 170 -8.41 -19.71 8.53
CA GLY A 170 -9.41 -20.11 7.56
C GLY A 170 -10.59 -19.15 7.44
N GLY A 171 -11.09 -19.02 6.22
CA GLY A 171 -12.32 -18.27 5.91
C GLY A 171 -12.51 -18.12 4.42
N THR A 172 -13.74 -18.28 3.93
CA THR A 172 -14.08 -18.01 2.52
C THR A 172 -14.10 -16.51 2.19
N GLN A 173 -13.89 -15.64 3.19
CA GLN A 173 -13.84 -14.18 3.10
C GLN A 173 -12.66 -13.59 3.90
N GLU A 174 -12.88 -12.47 4.59
CA GLU A 174 -11.95 -11.85 5.55
C GLU A 174 -11.92 -12.64 6.87
N LEU A 175 -10.79 -12.61 7.58
CA LEU A 175 -10.73 -13.27 8.90
C LEU A 175 -11.35 -12.40 9.99
N ILE A 176 -11.11 -11.09 9.95
CA ILE A 176 -11.65 -10.13 10.92
C ILE A 176 -12.28 -8.95 10.20
N THR A 177 -13.47 -8.56 10.60
CA THR A 177 -14.06 -7.26 10.24
C THR A 177 -14.23 -6.38 11.48
N VAL A 178 -13.87 -5.09 11.34
CA VAL A 178 -13.94 -4.09 12.41
C VAL A 178 -14.59 -2.83 11.86
N GLU A 179 -15.81 -2.55 12.32
CA GLU A 179 -16.66 -1.50 11.77
C GLU A 179 -17.30 -0.63 12.87
N ASN A 180 -17.84 0.53 12.47
CA ASN A 180 -18.67 1.39 13.32
C ASN A 180 -17.97 1.87 14.62
N ASN A 181 -16.84 2.56 14.47
CA ASN A 181 -16.05 3.14 15.56
C ASN A 181 -15.54 2.12 16.59
N SER A 182 -15.23 0.91 16.11
CA SER A 182 -14.75 -0.18 16.95
C SER A 182 -13.22 -0.25 17.00
N LEU A 183 -12.69 -1.00 17.96
CA LEU A 183 -11.24 -1.14 18.19
C LEU A 183 -10.81 -2.61 18.23
N LEU A 184 -9.79 -2.93 17.45
CA LEU A 184 -9.08 -4.21 17.52
C LEU A 184 -7.67 -4.00 18.07
N LEU A 185 -7.34 -4.70 19.16
CA LEU A 185 -5.99 -4.79 19.72
C LEU A 185 -5.48 -6.20 19.52
N MET A 186 -4.29 -6.34 18.93
CA MET A 186 -3.67 -7.64 18.70
C MET A 186 -2.22 -7.64 19.17
N LYS A 187 -1.84 -8.69 19.89
CA LYS A 187 -0.47 -8.93 20.30
C LYS A 187 -0.10 -10.40 20.07
N GLU A 188 1.05 -10.66 19.45
CA GLU A 188 1.58 -12.02 19.27
C GLU A 188 0.61 -12.97 18.52
N CYS A 189 -0.32 -12.41 17.73
CA CYS A 189 -1.34 -13.19 17.01
C CYS A 189 -0.87 -13.65 15.64
N THR A 190 -1.43 -14.76 15.16
CA THR A 190 -1.16 -15.32 13.82
C THR A 190 -2.46 -15.43 13.03
N LEU A 191 -2.51 -14.80 11.86
CA LEU A 191 -3.66 -14.77 10.96
C LEU A 191 -3.30 -15.43 9.62
N LEU A 192 -4.01 -16.51 9.28
CA LEU A 192 -3.68 -17.39 8.16
C LEU A 192 -4.86 -17.61 7.21
N ASN A 193 -4.54 -17.75 5.92
CA ASN A 193 -5.43 -18.35 4.93
C ASN A 193 -6.77 -17.62 4.74
N ALA A 194 -6.78 -16.28 4.79
CA ALA A 194 -7.93 -15.49 4.35
C ALA A 194 -8.13 -15.67 2.83
N THR A 195 -9.37 -15.84 2.37
CA THR A 195 -9.67 -15.82 0.92
C THR A 195 -9.58 -14.41 0.35
N THR A 196 -9.97 -13.40 1.14
CA THR A 196 -9.76 -11.98 0.83
C THR A 196 -8.66 -11.43 1.75
N CYS A 197 -8.88 -10.31 2.46
CA CYS A 197 -7.85 -9.74 3.34
C CYS A 197 -7.93 -10.33 4.76
N ALA A 198 -6.85 -10.33 5.52
CA ALA A 198 -6.91 -10.83 6.90
C ALA A 198 -7.81 -9.95 7.78
N ILE A 199 -7.69 -8.63 7.66
CA ILE A 199 -8.48 -7.67 8.43
C ILE A 199 -9.03 -6.58 7.52
N PHE A 200 -10.34 -6.40 7.56
CA PHE A 200 -11.04 -5.27 6.97
C PHE A 200 -11.45 -4.27 8.07
N LEU A 201 -11.17 -2.99 7.82
CA LEU A 201 -11.45 -1.88 8.72
C LEU A 201 -12.29 -0.84 7.99
N PHE A 202 -13.44 -0.48 8.56
CA PHE A 202 -14.27 0.63 8.10
C PHE A 202 -14.66 1.54 9.27
N MET A 203 -14.32 2.83 9.18
CA MET A 203 -14.56 3.81 10.26
C MET A 203 -14.14 3.32 11.66
N SER A 204 -12.97 2.67 11.76
CA SER A 204 -12.52 1.97 12.97
C SER A 204 -11.00 2.07 13.15
N SER A 205 -10.45 1.38 14.16
CA SER A 205 -9.01 1.43 14.45
C SER A 205 -8.43 0.05 14.78
N ILE A 206 -7.17 -0.17 14.41
CA ILE A 206 -6.38 -1.34 14.81
C ILE A 206 -5.03 -0.94 15.44
N VAL A 207 -4.61 -1.69 16.45
CA VAL A 207 -3.20 -1.76 16.88
C VAL A 207 -2.79 -3.23 16.88
N ALA A 208 -1.87 -3.61 16.00
CA ALA A 208 -1.29 -4.96 15.99
C ALA A 208 0.22 -4.91 16.27
N GLN A 209 0.65 -5.70 17.24
CA GLN A 209 2.04 -5.78 17.70
C GLN A 209 2.53 -7.22 17.65
N ASP A 210 3.73 -7.44 17.11
CA ASP A 210 4.38 -8.76 17.06
C ASP A 210 3.49 -9.83 16.36
N CYS A 211 2.66 -9.41 15.41
CA CYS A 211 1.70 -10.27 14.71
C CYS A 211 2.24 -10.82 13.38
N ILE A 212 1.75 -12.00 12.99
CA ILE A 212 2.07 -12.64 11.72
C ILE A 212 0.81 -12.75 10.86
N PHE A 213 0.87 -12.22 9.64
CA PHE A 213 -0.16 -12.34 8.61
C PHE A 213 0.41 -13.17 7.46
N LYS A 214 -0.18 -14.33 7.16
CA LYS A 214 0.37 -15.26 6.18
C LYS A 214 -0.67 -15.82 5.21
N LEU A 215 -0.33 -15.96 3.93
CA LEU A 215 -1.15 -16.65 2.92
C LEU A 215 -2.56 -16.05 2.77
N ASN A 216 -2.67 -14.73 2.82
CA ASN A 216 -3.96 -14.03 2.73
C ASN A 216 -4.20 -13.54 1.28
N GLY A 217 -5.37 -13.83 0.73
CA GLY A 217 -5.68 -13.64 -0.69
C GLY A 217 -5.58 -12.19 -1.18
N LYS A 218 -6.23 -11.24 -0.50
CA LYS A 218 -6.19 -9.81 -0.81
C LYS A 218 -5.35 -9.00 0.19
N GLY A 219 -4.33 -9.62 0.79
CA GLY A 219 -3.41 -8.96 1.70
C GLY A 219 -3.73 -9.09 3.19
N ALA A 220 -2.93 -8.42 4.02
CA ALA A 220 -3.13 -8.40 5.46
C ALA A 220 -4.23 -7.41 5.86
N LEU A 221 -4.16 -6.17 5.38
CA LEU A 221 -5.06 -5.10 5.82
C LEU A 221 -5.73 -4.38 4.64
N SER A 222 -7.04 -4.18 4.76
CA SER A 222 -7.79 -3.19 3.98
C SER A 222 -8.37 -2.15 4.93
N ILE A 223 -7.82 -0.93 4.87
CA ILE A 223 -8.17 0.18 5.77
C ILE A 223 -8.96 1.22 4.99
N ARG A 224 -10.22 1.43 5.39
CA ARG A 224 -11.15 2.36 4.75
C ARG A 224 -11.72 3.34 5.76
N GLU A 225 -11.65 4.64 5.45
CA GLU A 225 -12.22 5.71 6.29
C GLU A 225 -11.80 5.61 7.77
N SER A 226 -10.60 5.09 8.02
CA SER A 226 -10.17 4.63 9.33
C SER A 226 -8.88 5.32 9.72
N ILE A 227 -8.80 5.74 10.97
CA ILE A 227 -7.65 6.51 11.50
C ILE A 227 -7.07 5.88 12.77
N ARG A 228 -5.82 6.22 13.09
CA ARG A 228 -5.02 5.75 14.23
C ARG A 228 -4.69 4.25 14.14
N ASN A 229 -4.37 3.78 12.94
CA ASN A 229 -4.00 2.38 12.72
C ASN A 229 -2.49 2.17 12.87
N MET A 230 -2.10 1.06 13.52
CA MET A 230 -0.69 0.77 13.79
C MET A 230 -0.34 -0.70 13.56
N LEU A 231 0.79 -0.93 12.88
CA LEU A 231 1.51 -2.21 12.81
C LEU A 231 2.90 -2.02 13.42
N ILE A 232 3.24 -2.82 14.42
CA ILE A 232 4.51 -2.71 15.15
C ILE A 232 5.16 -4.09 15.22
N ASN A 233 6.38 -4.22 14.68
CA ASN A 233 7.16 -5.46 14.68
C ASN A 233 6.41 -6.67 14.07
N CYS A 234 5.56 -6.42 13.08
CA CYS A 234 4.75 -7.46 12.45
C CYS A 234 5.47 -8.11 11.27
N GLN A 235 4.93 -9.24 10.80
CA GLN A 235 5.36 -9.89 9.57
C GLN A 235 4.15 -10.12 8.67
N ILE A 236 4.20 -9.63 7.43
CA ILE A 236 3.24 -9.91 6.38
C ILE A 236 3.95 -10.72 5.31
N ILE A 237 3.50 -11.95 5.08
CA ILE A 237 4.18 -12.95 4.26
C ILE A 237 3.18 -13.55 3.28
N ASP A 238 3.56 -13.64 2.01
CA ASP A 238 2.80 -14.34 0.96
C ASP A 238 1.36 -13.80 0.81
N SER A 239 1.22 -12.60 0.24
CA SER A 239 -0.08 -12.02 -0.10
C SER A 239 -0.34 -12.13 -1.60
N ASN A 240 -1.51 -12.63 -2.02
CA ASN A 240 -1.82 -12.75 -3.46
C ASN A 240 -2.18 -11.41 -4.14
N ASP A 241 -2.34 -10.34 -3.36
CA ASP A 241 -2.59 -8.96 -3.81
C ASP A 241 -1.79 -7.99 -2.91
N THR A 242 -2.23 -6.75 -2.82
CA THR A 242 -1.62 -5.68 -2.02
C THR A 242 -1.66 -6.03 -0.54
N ALA A 243 -0.51 -6.05 0.15
CA ALA A 243 -0.42 -6.44 1.56
C ALA A 243 -1.12 -5.45 2.50
N VAL A 244 -0.98 -4.14 2.27
CA VAL A 244 -1.66 -3.09 3.03
C VAL A 244 -2.29 -2.09 2.07
N LEU A 245 -3.62 -2.04 2.02
CA LEU A 245 -4.40 -1.10 1.22
C LEU A 245 -5.00 -0.01 2.10
N LEU A 246 -4.81 1.26 1.74
CA LEU A 246 -5.42 2.42 2.39
C LEU A 246 -6.32 3.18 1.40
N GLU A 247 -7.56 3.40 1.79
CA GLU A 247 -8.54 4.24 1.09
C GLU A 247 -9.14 5.24 2.08
N ASN A 248 -8.81 6.53 1.96
CA ASN A 248 -9.21 7.56 2.91
C ASN A 248 -8.86 7.20 4.38
N GLY A 249 -7.69 6.60 4.61
CA GLY A 249 -7.27 6.14 5.93
C GLY A 249 -5.82 6.46 6.25
N ASP A 250 -5.41 6.22 7.49
CA ASP A 250 -4.00 6.32 7.89
C ASP A 250 -3.45 5.05 8.50
N ILE A 251 -2.13 4.90 8.45
CA ILE A 251 -1.41 3.84 9.15
C ILE A 251 0.00 4.28 9.55
N THR A 252 0.45 3.81 10.70
CA THR A 252 1.86 3.80 11.09
C THR A 252 2.38 2.37 11.05
N ILE A 253 3.48 2.13 10.35
CA ILE A 253 4.14 0.83 10.23
C ILE A 253 5.58 0.98 10.75
N GLU A 254 5.88 0.26 11.83
CA GLU A 254 7.17 0.26 12.52
C GLU A 254 7.74 -1.15 12.58
N GLY A 255 9.04 -1.31 12.32
CA GLY A 255 9.76 -2.57 12.60
C GLY A 255 9.24 -3.78 11.82
N THR A 256 8.43 -3.56 10.79
CA THR A 256 7.61 -4.60 10.15
C THR A 256 8.26 -5.08 8.86
N THR A 257 8.17 -6.38 8.60
CA THR A 257 8.62 -6.98 7.34
C THR A 257 7.42 -7.37 6.49
N ILE A 258 7.39 -6.91 5.24
CA ILE A 258 6.37 -7.22 4.23
C ILE A 258 7.08 -7.92 3.06
N THR A 259 6.75 -9.18 2.79
CA THR A 259 7.44 -9.97 1.77
C THR A 259 6.53 -10.92 0.99
N GLY A 260 6.87 -11.16 -0.28
CA GLY A 260 6.21 -12.16 -1.12
C GLY A 260 4.81 -11.73 -1.55
N CYS A 261 4.63 -10.47 -1.97
CA CYS A 261 3.31 -9.98 -2.38
C CYS A 261 3.16 -10.00 -3.90
N ASN A 262 2.12 -10.66 -4.42
CA ASN A 262 1.74 -10.59 -5.83
C ASN A 262 1.09 -9.24 -6.21
N GLY A 263 0.77 -8.38 -5.22
CA GLY A 263 0.37 -6.97 -5.37
C GLY A 263 1.48 -5.99 -4.92
N ASN A 264 1.06 -4.84 -4.38
CA ASN A 264 1.97 -3.89 -3.76
C ASN A 264 2.31 -4.30 -2.31
N GLY A 265 3.43 -3.85 -1.76
CA GLY A 265 3.67 -3.98 -0.31
C GLY A 265 2.72 -3.05 0.49
N ILE A 266 2.63 -1.79 0.07
CA ILE A 266 1.61 -0.83 0.53
C ILE A 266 1.07 -0.02 -0.64
N ASN A 267 -0.24 0.20 -0.66
CA ASN A 267 -0.91 1.10 -1.61
C ASN A 267 -1.77 2.11 -0.85
N ALA A 268 -1.35 3.37 -0.87
CA ALA A 268 -2.10 4.49 -0.31
C ALA A 268 -2.80 5.26 -1.43
N GLN A 269 -4.12 5.33 -1.39
CA GLN A 269 -4.95 6.06 -2.36
C GLN A 269 -6.06 6.85 -1.66
N LEU A 270 -6.75 7.72 -2.41
CA LEU A 270 -7.86 8.55 -1.92
C LEU A 270 -7.49 9.36 -0.67
N ALA A 271 -6.47 10.22 -0.77
CA ALA A 271 -5.98 11.09 0.31
C ALA A 271 -5.53 10.35 1.59
N SER A 272 -5.07 9.11 1.45
CA SER A 272 -4.57 8.32 2.58
C SER A 272 -3.20 8.77 3.08
N ARG A 273 -2.82 8.38 4.31
CA ARG A 273 -1.53 8.72 4.91
C ARG A 273 -0.82 7.49 5.48
N ALA A 274 0.40 7.22 5.02
CA ALA A 274 1.24 6.19 5.62
C ALA A 274 2.53 6.78 6.23
N VAL A 275 2.83 6.38 7.46
CA VAL A 275 4.11 6.63 8.13
C VAL A 275 4.82 5.29 8.26
N VAL A 276 6.02 5.16 7.71
CA VAL A 276 6.75 3.90 7.63
C VAL A 276 8.17 4.11 8.14
N TYR A 277 8.63 3.34 9.12
CA TYR A 277 10.00 3.42 9.59
C TYR A 277 10.57 2.12 10.15
N ASN A 278 11.88 1.91 9.95
CA ASN A 278 12.58 0.69 10.35
C ASN A 278 11.96 -0.59 9.77
N CYS A 279 11.45 -0.52 8.53
CA CYS A 279 10.74 -1.63 7.89
C CYS A 279 11.57 -2.30 6.79
N THR A 280 11.12 -3.47 6.36
CA THR A 280 11.62 -4.13 5.13
C THR A 280 10.44 -4.50 4.24
N PHE A 281 10.49 -4.06 3.00
CA PHE A 281 9.55 -4.44 1.95
C PHE A 281 10.34 -5.22 0.90
N SER A 282 9.91 -6.43 0.55
CA SER A 282 10.62 -7.20 -0.47
C SER A 282 9.78 -8.18 -1.27
N ASN A 283 10.32 -8.62 -2.41
CA ASN A 283 9.73 -9.65 -3.27
C ASN A 283 8.28 -9.34 -3.64
N THR A 284 8.06 -8.22 -4.33
CA THR A 284 6.73 -7.82 -4.82
C THR A 284 6.65 -7.85 -6.33
N LYS A 285 5.48 -8.22 -6.86
CA LYS A 285 5.23 -8.15 -8.31
C LYS A 285 4.99 -6.72 -8.79
N TRP A 286 4.25 -5.95 -8.00
CA TRP A 286 4.00 -4.52 -8.23
C TRP A 286 4.87 -3.68 -7.28
N PRO A 287 4.76 -2.34 -7.26
CA PRO A 287 5.65 -1.54 -6.44
C PRO A 287 5.63 -1.90 -4.96
N LEU A 288 6.79 -1.84 -4.33
CA LEU A 288 6.94 -2.12 -2.91
C LEU A 288 6.13 -1.12 -2.08
N ALA A 289 6.09 0.15 -2.51
CA ALA A 289 5.12 1.12 -2.03
C ALA A 289 4.61 2.04 -3.15
N ALA A 290 3.30 2.30 -3.13
CA ALA A 290 2.64 3.24 -4.02
C ALA A 290 1.83 4.28 -3.24
N PHE A 291 2.00 5.55 -3.60
CA PHE A 291 1.23 6.68 -3.09
C PHE A 291 0.54 7.37 -4.26
N CYS A 292 -0.78 7.32 -4.26
CA CYS A 292 -1.64 7.82 -5.33
C CYS A 292 -2.69 8.80 -4.77
N ASP A 293 -3.28 9.59 -5.66
CA ASP A 293 -4.53 10.34 -5.38
C ASP A 293 -4.47 11.19 -4.10
N LYS A 294 -3.50 12.12 -4.06
CA LYS A 294 -3.28 13.09 -2.98
C LYS A 294 -2.87 12.44 -1.65
N SER A 295 -2.34 11.23 -1.70
CA SER A 295 -1.87 10.53 -0.50
C SER A 295 -0.56 11.10 0.03
N THR A 296 -0.30 10.88 1.31
CA THR A 296 0.92 11.32 2.00
C THR A 296 1.76 10.14 2.46
N GLY A 297 3.06 10.18 2.16
CA GLY A 297 4.04 9.18 2.62
C GLY A 297 5.16 9.83 3.44
N ILE A 298 5.41 9.34 4.64
CA ILE A 298 6.57 9.71 5.46
C ILE A 298 7.35 8.44 5.74
N ILE A 299 8.50 8.28 5.08
CA ILE A 299 9.24 7.01 5.07
C ILE A 299 10.66 7.25 5.58
N ARG A 300 11.09 6.48 6.59
CA ARG A 300 12.43 6.61 7.18
C ARG A 300 13.11 5.26 7.34
N ASP A 301 14.42 5.20 7.16
CA ASP A 301 15.27 4.08 7.61
C ASP A 301 14.71 2.70 7.20
N THR A 302 14.21 2.60 5.96
CA THR A 302 13.47 1.43 5.46
C THR A 302 14.18 0.84 4.25
N LEU A 303 14.18 -0.48 4.15
CA LEU A 303 14.69 -1.23 3.01
C LEU A 303 13.54 -1.60 2.06
N PHE A 304 13.67 -1.21 0.81
CA PHE A 304 12.82 -1.61 -0.31
C PHE A 304 13.69 -2.43 -1.28
N GLU A 305 13.48 -3.74 -1.38
CA GLU A 305 14.34 -4.62 -2.19
C GLU A 305 13.55 -5.67 -2.98
N ILE A 306 13.91 -5.89 -4.25
CA ILE A 306 13.30 -6.90 -5.14
C ILE A 306 11.84 -6.55 -5.45
N SER A 307 11.67 -5.86 -6.56
CA SER A 307 10.36 -5.60 -7.19
C SER A 307 10.43 -6.05 -8.65
N GLU A 308 9.43 -6.81 -9.12
CA GLU A 308 9.29 -7.12 -10.55
C GLU A 308 8.81 -5.91 -11.37
N MET A 309 8.55 -4.77 -10.72
CA MET A 309 8.24 -3.49 -11.33
C MET A 309 9.16 -2.39 -10.77
N SER A 310 8.59 -1.29 -10.28
CA SER A 310 9.32 -0.19 -9.64
C SER A 310 9.45 -0.40 -8.14
N GLY A 311 10.43 0.25 -7.49
CA GLY A 311 10.53 0.23 -6.02
C GLY A 311 9.44 1.08 -5.36
N LEU A 312 9.43 2.36 -5.67
CA LEU A 312 8.46 3.34 -5.16
C LEU A 312 7.72 4.04 -6.32
N ILE A 313 6.41 4.18 -6.21
CA ILE A 313 5.60 5.02 -7.10
C ILE A 313 4.95 6.15 -6.32
N VAL A 314 5.10 7.37 -6.83
CA VAL A 314 4.42 8.56 -6.31
C VAL A 314 3.66 9.23 -7.45
N ARG A 315 2.34 9.35 -7.32
CA ARG A 315 1.51 9.97 -8.36
C ARG A 315 0.26 10.66 -7.86
N GLY A 316 -0.38 11.42 -8.76
CA GLY A 316 -1.70 12.02 -8.51
C GLY A 316 -1.68 13.05 -7.39
N GLU A 317 -0.75 14.00 -7.46
CA GLU A 317 -0.56 15.09 -6.49
C GLU A 317 -0.22 14.61 -5.06
N SER A 318 0.41 13.44 -4.94
CA SER A 318 0.80 12.87 -3.64
C SER A 318 2.01 13.60 -3.03
N ASN A 319 2.12 13.62 -1.70
CA ASN A 319 3.22 14.26 -0.98
C ASN A 319 4.05 13.20 -0.25
N VAL A 320 5.27 12.92 -0.73
CA VAL A 320 6.09 11.83 -0.21
C VAL A 320 7.47 12.35 0.17
N ASN A 321 7.85 12.09 1.42
CA ASN A 321 9.17 12.38 1.95
C ASN A 321 9.84 11.08 2.41
N VAL A 322 10.98 10.76 1.79
CA VAL A 322 11.77 9.55 2.03
C VAL A 322 13.14 9.94 2.54
N GLN A 323 13.54 9.39 3.69
CA GLN A 323 14.80 9.70 4.34
C GLN A 323 15.54 8.42 4.77
N GLY A 324 16.85 8.33 4.54
CA GLY A 324 17.66 7.23 5.09
C GLY A 324 17.31 5.84 4.53
N CYS A 325 16.59 5.78 3.41
CA CYS A 325 16.08 4.51 2.86
C CYS A 325 17.02 3.92 1.82
N THR A 326 16.98 2.59 1.68
CA THR A 326 17.64 1.88 0.58
C THR A 326 16.58 1.31 -0.36
N ILE A 327 16.68 1.62 -1.65
CA ILE A 327 15.81 1.12 -2.71
C ILE A 327 16.68 0.36 -3.70
N ARG A 328 16.44 -0.94 -3.90
CA ARG A 328 17.30 -1.74 -4.79
C ARG A 328 16.62 -2.91 -5.50
N LYS A 329 17.28 -3.41 -6.55
CA LYS A 329 16.87 -4.64 -7.28
C LYS A 329 15.45 -4.53 -7.85
N CYS A 330 15.16 -3.43 -8.51
CA CYS A 330 13.87 -3.24 -9.18
C CYS A 330 14.01 -3.57 -10.68
N ALA A 331 13.08 -4.33 -11.24
CA ALA A 331 13.09 -4.69 -12.66
C ALA A 331 12.75 -3.52 -13.59
N GLU A 332 12.25 -2.41 -13.04
CA GLU A 332 12.09 -1.16 -13.77
C GLU A 332 12.90 0.00 -13.15
N ALA A 333 12.22 1.08 -12.76
CA ALA A 333 12.81 2.21 -12.07
C ALA A 333 12.86 1.95 -10.56
N GLY A 334 13.91 2.40 -9.87
CA GLY A 334 13.92 2.41 -8.41
C GLY A 334 12.77 3.26 -7.87
N ILE A 335 12.60 4.46 -8.40
CA ILE A 335 11.58 5.42 -8.00
C ILE A 335 10.93 6.04 -9.24
N ARG A 336 9.60 6.10 -9.30
CA ARG A 336 8.86 6.80 -10.36
C ARG A 336 7.91 7.84 -9.79
N ILE A 337 8.04 9.08 -10.26
CA ILE A 337 7.24 10.23 -9.85
C ILE A 337 6.53 10.80 -11.07
N SER A 338 5.20 10.77 -11.06
CA SER A 338 4.37 11.24 -12.18
C SER A 338 3.22 12.10 -11.66
N ASP A 339 2.91 13.23 -12.29
CA ASP A 339 1.81 14.10 -11.87
C ASP A 339 1.90 14.48 -10.38
N THR A 340 3.10 14.86 -9.90
CA THR A 340 3.35 15.18 -8.47
C THR A 340 4.47 16.19 -8.28
N ARG A 341 4.23 17.25 -7.49
CA ARG A 341 5.20 18.33 -7.25
C ARG A 341 5.86 18.32 -5.87
N SER A 342 5.59 17.30 -5.06
CA SER A 342 5.94 17.23 -3.63
C SER A 342 6.66 15.94 -3.24
N ALA A 343 7.57 15.46 -4.08
CA ALA A 343 8.39 14.29 -3.78
C ALA A 343 9.80 14.71 -3.32
N LYS A 344 10.25 14.17 -2.18
CA LYS A 344 11.55 14.48 -1.57
C LYS A 344 12.28 13.22 -1.13
N PHE A 345 13.56 13.13 -1.47
CA PHE A 345 14.44 12.03 -1.12
C PHE A 345 15.72 12.58 -0.50
N SER A 346 16.06 12.09 0.70
CA SER A 346 17.25 12.56 1.41
C SER A 346 18.03 11.44 2.07
N ASN A 347 19.35 11.44 1.92
CA ASN A 347 20.22 10.41 2.53
C ASN A 347 19.82 8.97 2.11
N CYS A 348 19.33 8.78 0.88
CA CYS A 348 18.90 7.48 0.37
C CYS A 348 19.97 6.80 -0.48
N ILE A 349 19.94 5.48 -0.55
CA ILE A 349 20.73 4.68 -1.49
C ILE A 349 19.78 4.06 -2.52
N ILE A 350 20.08 4.24 -3.80
CA ILE A 350 19.34 3.66 -4.92
C ILE A 350 20.31 2.81 -5.73
N ALA A 351 20.07 1.51 -5.87
CA ALA A 351 21.06 0.60 -6.45
C ALA A 351 20.44 -0.56 -7.24
N ASP A 352 21.12 -1.04 -8.28
CA ASP A 352 20.76 -2.26 -9.01
C ASP A 352 19.31 -2.25 -9.57
N CYS A 353 18.84 -1.14 -10.12
CA CYS A 353 17.52 -1.02 -10.75
C CYS A 353 17.66 -1.06 -12.27
N GLN A 354 16.93 -1.91 -13.00
CA GLN A 354 17.24 -2.23 -14.41
C GLN A 354 17.28 -1.01 -15.36
N TYR A 355 16.28 -0.12 -15.32
CA TYR A 355 16.20 1.02 -16.25
C TYR A 355 16.75 2.32 -15.65
N SER A 356 16.07 2.82 -14.62
CA SER A 356 16.35 4.12 -14.05
C SER A 356 16.53 4.04 -12.54
N GLY A 357 17.43 4.84 -11.96
CA GLY A 357 17.45 5.06 -10.52
C GLY A 357 16.19 5.80 -10.06
N ILE A 358 15.95 6.97 -10.65
CA ILE A 358 14.75 7.78 -10.42
C ILE A 358 14.22 8.38 -11.72
N GLU A 359 12.89 8.36 -11.89
CA GLU A 359 12.17 8.97 -13.01
C GLU A 359 11.27 10.10 -12.49
N VAL A 360 11.41 11.29 -13.11
CA VAL A 360 10.58 12.47 -12.81
C VAL A 360 9.86 12.87 -14.10
N THR A 361 8.54 12.64 -14.14
CA THR A 361 7.73 12.76 -15.36
C THR A 361 6.42 13.51 -15.15
N ASP A 362 5.74 13.84 -16.24
CA ASP A 362 4.35 14.33 -16.28
C ASP A 362 4.15 15.54 -15.36
N ASN A 363 4.93 16.59 -15.61
CA ASN A 363 4.89 17.86 -14.86
C ASN A 363 5.23 17.75 -13.36
N SER A 364 5.98 16.71 -12.99
CA SER A 364 6.41 16.47 -11.62
C SER A 364 7.61 17.31 -11.18
N THR A 365 7.77 17.45 -9.87
CA THR A 365 8.92 18.09 -9.24
C THR A 365 9.47 17.18 -8.15
N CYS A 366 10.78 16.91 -8.21
CA CYS A 366 11.46 16.07 -7.23
C CYS A 366 12.69 16.79 -6.65
N GLN A 367 12.85 16.70 -5.32
CA GLN A 367 14.06 17.14 -4.60
C GLN A 367 14.85 15.92 -4.13
N ILE A 368 16.12 15.85 -4.52
CA ILE A 368 17.04 14.75 -4.20
C ILE A 368 18.27 15.36 -3.53
N GLN A 369 18.55 14.96 -2.29
CA GLN A 369 19.66 15.53 -1.53
C GLN A 369 20.45 14.44 -0.79
N LYS A 370 21.79 14.48 -0.85
CA LYS A 370 22.64 13.54 -0.11
C LYS A 370 22.35 12.07 -0.45
N CYS A 371 21.90 11.79 -1.67
CA CYS A 371 21.60 10.43 -2.10
C CYS A 371 22.79 9.80 -2.81
N ILE A 372 22.86 8.46 -2.80
CA ILE A 372 23.86 7.70 -3.56
C ILE A 372 23.11 6.79 -4.54
N PHE A 373 23.38 6.98 -5.83
CA PHE A 373 22.95 6.07 -6.89
C PHE A 373 24.11 5.14 -7.19
N ALA A 374 23.96 3.85 -6.91
CA ALA A 374 25.03 2.85 -7.04
C ALA A 374 24.68 1.82 -8.11
N GLY A 375 24.89 2.23 -9.37
CA GLY A 375 24.98 1.39 -10.55
C GLY A 375 23.81 0.44 -10.83
N GLY A 376 23.96 -0.32 -11.91
CA GLY A 376 23.02 -1.38 -12.29
C GLY A 376 21.73 -0.86 -12.94
N PHE A 377 21.71 0.40 -13.38
CA PHE A 377 20.68 1.06 -14.20
C PHE A 377 21.27 1.56 -15.52
N GLU A 378 20.43 1.78 -16.52
CA GLU A 378 20.83 2.51 -17.72
C GLU A 378 21.00 4.01 -17.45
N ILE A 379 20.07 4.62 -16.71
CA ILE A 379 20.06 6.06 -16.42
C ILE A 379 19.93 6.28 -14.92
N ALA A 380 20.79 7.08 -14.28
CA ALA A 380 20.63 7.30 -12.84
C ALA A 380 19.41 8.18 -12.54
N ILE A 381 19.31 9.33 -13.21
CA ILE A 381 18.26 10.34 -13.03
C ILE A 381 17.66 10.67 -14.41
N ASN A 382 16.44 10.19 -14.65
CA ASN A 382 15.73 10.43 -15.89
C ASN A 382 14.62 11.47 -15.68
N VAL A 383 14.64 12.55 -16.45
CA VAL A 383 13.70 13.67 -16.31
C VAL A 383 13.07 13.99 -17.65
N TYR A 384 11.75 13.78 -17.74
CA TYR A 384 11.06 13.91 -19.02
C TYR A 384 9.62 14.35 -18.88
N SER A 385 8.93 14.55 -20.01
CA SER A 385 7.51 14.90 -20.04
C SER A 385 7.20 16.06 -19.10
N THR A 386 8.01 17.11 -19.21
CA THR A 386 7.95 18.32 -18.39
C THR A 386 8.23 18.16 -16.88
N GLY A 387 8.91 17.09 -16.47
CA GLY A 387 9.43 16.94 -15.11
C GLY A 387 10.56 17.92 -14.79
N PHE A 388 10.72 18.23 -13.49
CA PHE A 388 11.82 19.01 -12.94
C PHE A 388 12.50 18.26 -11.80
N ALA A 389 13.82 18.07 -11.88
CA ALA A 389 14.61 17.51 -10.78
C ALA A 389 15.58 18.56 -10.19
N SER A 390 15.63 18.65 -8.87
CA SER A 390 16.69 19.36 -8.15
C SER A 390 17.51 18.36 -7.35
N VAL A 391 18.78 18.24 -7.71
CA VAL A 391 19.75 17.30 -7.13
C VAL A 391 20.88 18.07 -6.47
N SER A 392 21.19 17.71 -5.23
CA SER A 392 22.28 18.33 -4.46
C SER A 392 23.03 17.31 -3.63
N ASP A 393 24.34 17.54 -3.48
CA ASP A 393 25.22 16.81 -2.56
C ASP A 393 25.16 15.28 -2.73
N SER A 394 24.94 14.79 -3.94
CA SER A 394 24.63 13.39 -4.22
C SER A 394 25.74 12.72 -5.03
N ALA A 395 25.82 11.39 -4.98
CA ALA A 395 26.81 10.63 -5.73
C ALA A 395 26.16 9.66 -6.72
N VAL A 396 26.80 9.44 -7.87
CA VAL A 396 26.37 8.47 -8.87
C VAL A 396 27.57 7.63 -9.29
N PHE A 397 27.50 6.34 -8.98
CA PHE A 397 28.52 5.36 -9.27
C PHE A 397 28.00 4.36 -10.30
N GLY A 398 28.83 4.03 -11.27
CA GLY A 398 28.51 3.13 -12.37
C GLY A 398 28.31 1.68 -11.95
N PRO A 399 27.95 0.82 -12.93
CA PRO A 399 27.83 1.15 -14.35
C PRO A 399 26.52 1.87 -14.67
N PHE A 400 26.58 2.81 -15.62
CA PHE A 400 25.42 3.49 -16.22
C PHE A 400 25.73 3.87 -17.68
N LYS A 401 24.67 4.08 -18.49
CA LYS A 401 24.80 4.71 -19.83
C LYS A 401 24.85 6.24 -19.71
N SER A 402 23.99 6.81 -18.87
CA SER A 402 23.94 8.25 -18.60
C SER A 402 23.67 8.52 -17.11
N VAL A 403 24.35 9.50 -16.49
CA VAL A 403 23.99 9.92 -15.13
C VAL A 403 22.67 10.68 -15.14
N VAL A 404 22.55 11.69 -15.99
CA VAL A 404 21.33 12.47 -16.18
C VAL A 404 20.89 12.39 -17.63
N TRP A 405 19.60 12.13 -17.85
CA TRP A 405 18.96 12.36 -19.14
C TRP A 405 17.77 13.31 -18.96
N THR A 406 17.83 14.47 -19.61
CA THR A 406 16.69 15.41 -19.67
C THR A 406 16.14 15.44 -21.08
N HIS A 407 14.86 15.10 -21.27
CA HIS A 407 14.25 15.01 -22.60
C HIS A 407 12.75 15.34 -22.60
N TYR A 408 12.11 15.53 -23.76
CA TYR A 408 10.66 15.86 -23.87
C TYR A 408 10.16 16.90 -22.84
N GLY A 409 10.80 18.07 -22.79
CA GLY A 409 10.41 19.15 -21.88
C GLY A 409 10.98 19.02 -20.45
N GLY A 410 11.65 17.93 -20.12
CA GLY A 410 12.32 17.73 -18.83
C GLY A 410 13.46 18.72 -18.61
N ASN A 411 13.69 19.10 -17.35
CA ASN A 411 14.74 20.04 -16.96
C ASN A 411 15.19 19.83 -15.49
N GLY A 412 16.21 20.57 -15.04
CA GLY A 412 16.65 20.43 -13.66
C GLY A 412 17.91 21.20 -13.28
N ASN A 413 18.20 21.14 -11.99
CA ASN A 413 19.40 21.70 -11.36
C ASN A 413 20.17 20.58 -10.68
N PHE A 414 21.43 20.40 -11.06
CA PHE A 414 22.30 19.32 -10.63
C PHE A 414 23.54 19.93 -9.99
N SER A 415 23.63 19.85 -8.66
CA SER A 415 24.66 20.57 -7.91
C SER A 415 25.43 19.62 -7.01
N ASN A 416 26.72 19.89 -6.84
CA ASN A 416 27.58 19.16 -5.92
C ASN A 416 27.57 17.64 -6.14
N MET A 417 27.42 17.18 -7.39
CA MET A 417 27.37 15.75 -7.68
C MET A 417 28.77 15.14 -7.78
N LEU A 418 28.93 13.93 -7.25
CA LEU A 418 30.15 13.13 -7.35
C LEU A 418 29.89 11.93 -8.26
N ILE A 419 30.61 11.82 -9.36
CA ILE A 419 30.33 10.85 -10.42
C ILE A 419 31.55 9.97 -10.67
N ASP A 420 31.35 8.65 -10.73
CA ASP A 420 32.37 7.70 -11.18
C ASP A 420 31.73 6.59 -12.03
N ASN A 421 32.16 6.42 -13.28
CA ASN A 421 31.59 5.41 -14.17
C ASN A 421 32.33 4.07 -14.04
N LEU A 422 32.07 3.39 -12.92
CA LEU A 422 32.62 2.07 -12.63
C LEU A 422 32.15 1.02 -13.64
N SER A 423 33.04 0.11 -14.02
CA SER A 423 32.71 -0.97 -14.96
C SER A 423 31.87 -2.09 -14.35
N ILE A 424 31.83 -2.18 -13.01
CA ILE A 424 31.06 -3.18 -12.27
C ILE A 424 30.27 -2.51 -11.13
N PRO A 425 29.06 -3.01 -10.80
CA PRO A 425 28.30 -2.48 -9.67
C PRO A 425 29.04 -2.65 -8.35
N LEU A 426 28.89 -1.66 -7.46
CA LEU A 426 29.41 -1.72 -6.10
C LEU A 426 28.63 -2.75 -5.28
N GLN A 427 29.33 -3.45 -4.37
CA GLN A 427 28.64 -4.29 -3.39
C GLN A 427 27.89 -3.39 -2.38
N PRO A 428 26.67 -3.75 -1.94
CA PRO A 428 25.85 -2.93 -1.06
C PRO A 428 26.60 -2.37 0.16
N ASP A 429 27.35 -3.22 0.85
CA ASP A 429 28.08 -2.85 2.08
C ASP A 429 29.29 -1.92 1.83
N SER A 430 29.70 -1.78 0.56
CA SER A 430 30.84 -0.93 0.16
C SER A 430 30.44 0.46 -0.34
N ILE A 431 29.16 0.68 -0.65
CA ILE A 431 28.68 1.90 -1.33
C ILE A 431 29.07 3.17 -0.56
N GLN A 432 28.77 3.22 0.74
CA GLN A 432 29.05 4.40 1.56
C GLN A 432 30.55 4.64 1.73
N ALA A 433 31.33 3.58 1.95
CA ALA A 433 32.78 3.67 2.07
C ALA A 433 33.42 4.18 0.77
N PHE A 434 32.95 3.69 -0.38
CA PHE A 434 33.38 4.16 -1.69
C PHE A 434 33.05 5.63 -1.90
N ALA A 435 31.84 6.06 -1.53
CA ALA A 435 31.45 7.47 -1.61
C ALA A 435 32.38 8.38 -0.79
N GLY A 436 32.75 7.94 0.42
CA GLY A 436 33.73 8.64 1.25
C GLY A 436 35.09 8.75 0.58
N HIS A 437 35.59 7.67 -0.03
CA HIS A 437 36.86 7.66 -0.75
C HIS A 437 36.86 8.59 -1.97
N ALA A 438 35.83 8.50 -2.81
CA ALA A 438 35.71 9.34 -3.99
C ALA A 438 35.57 10.83 -3.64
N ASN A 439 34.98 11.16 -2.49
CA ASN A 439 34.95 12.53 -2.00
C ASN A 439 36.32 13.05 -1.54
N ILE A 440 37.20 12.18 -1.03
CA ILE A 440 38.60 12.55 -0.74
C ILE A 440 39.34 12.86 -2.06
N LEU A 441 39.12 12.06 -3.12
CA LEU A 441 39.70 12.33 -4.43
C LEU A 441 39.31 13.72 -4.96
N ARG A 442 38.03 14.09 -4.82
CA ARG A 442 37.54 15.44 -5.14
C ARG A 442 38.28 16.54 -4.39
N GLN A 443 38.58 16.34 -3.11
CA GLN A 443 39.29 17.34 -2.29
C GLN A 443 40.77 17.47 -2.63
N LEU A 444 41.38 16.39 -3.15
CA LEU A 444 42.78 16.36 -3.56
C LEU A 444 42.99 16.83 -5.00
N ASP A 445 41.92 16.92 -5.78
CA ASP A 445 42.01 17.37 -7.17
C ASP A 445 42.39 18.85 -7.24
N THR A 446 43.39 19.13 -8.05
CA THR A 446 43.87 20.50 -8.32
C THR A 446 43.73 20.86 -9.80
N SER A 447 42.93 20.09 -10.54
CA SER A 447 42.69 20.34 -11.96
C SER A 447 41.85 21.60 -12.16
N ASN A 448 41.98 22.22 -13.32
CA ASN A 448 41.12 23.34 -13.67
C ASN A 448 39.70 22.81 -13.96
N PRO A 449 38.65 23.52 -13.53
CA PRO A 449 37.28 23.11 -13.83
C PRO A 449 37.02 23.12 -15.33
N ILE A 450 36.30 22.10 -15.79
CA ILE A 450 35.68 22.08 -17.11
C ILE A 450 34.38 22.87 -17.01
N ILE A 451 34.24 23.88 -17.87
CA ILE A 451 33.06 24.74 -17.91
C ILE A 451 32.51 24.69 -19.33
N GLU A 452 31.29 24.18 -19.48
CA GLU A 452 30.61 24.03 -20.76
C GLU A 452 29.35 24.91 -20.82
N THR A 453 29.07 25.46 -21.99
CA THR A 453 27.79 26.12 -22.27
C THR A 453 27.15 25.48 -23.48
N PHE A 454 25.92 24.99 -23.31
CA PHE A 454 25.19 24.24 -24.31
C PHE A 454 23.93 24.99 -24.75
N THR A 455 23.66 25.01 -26.06
CA THR A 455 22.38 25.50 -26.60
C THR A 455 21.78 24.40 -27.47
N TYR A 456 20.63 23.90 -27.07
CA TYR A 456 19.92 22.84 -27.78
C TYR A 456 19.32 23.38 -29.08
N SER A 457 19.57 22.70 -30.19
CA SER A 457 18.96 22.97 -31.50
C SER A 457 18.31 21.70 -32.04
N LEU A 458 17.04 21.82 -32.44
CA LEU A 458 16.26 20.73 -33.06
C LEU A 458 16.69 20.44 -34.52
N ASN A 459 17.40 21.38 -35.17
CA ASN A 459 17.80 21.27 -36.57
C ASN A 459 19.25 20.78 -36.69
N GLN A 460 19.45 19.47 -36.85
CA GLN A 460 20.77 18.87 -37.11
C GLN A 460 21.39 19.25 -38.49
N ASN A 461 20.76 20.16 -39.25
CA ASN A 461 21.24 20.58 -40.59
C ASN A 461 22.06 21.87 -40.61
N GLU A 462 22.30 22.52 -39.46
CA GLU A 462 23.24 23.64 -39.39
C GLU A 462 24.56 23.17 -38.77
N ASN A 463 25.65 23.29 -39.54
CA ASN A 463 27.04 23.07 -39.15
C ASN A 463 27.53 24.05 -38.06
N LYS A 464 26.82 24.16 -36.94
CA LYS A 464 27.35 24.67 -35.68
C LYS A 464 27.55 23.47 -34.77
N LYS A 465 28.77 22.95 -34.74
CA LYS A 465 29.21 21.99 -33.71
C LYS A 465 28.91 22.62 -32.34
N CYS A 466 27.92 22.10 -31.62
CA CYS A 466 27.88 22.29 -30.18
C CYS A 466 29.16 21.68 -29.60
N GLU A 467 29.84 22.40 -28.71
CA GLU A 467 30.94 21.84 -27.93
C GLU A 467 30.42 20.59 -27.21
N VAL A 468 31.14 19.48 -27.37
CA VAL A 468 30.63 18.12 -27.16
C VAL A 468 30.52 17.85 -25.67
N ASN A 469 29.30 17.89 -25.12
CA ASN A 469 29.01 17.34 -23.80
C ASN A 469 29.20 15.82 -23.84
N ASP A 470 29.81 15.26 -22.81
CA ASP A 470 29.87 13.80 -22.66
C ASP A 470 28.51 13.29 -22.17
N GLU A 471 27.72 12.75 -23.11
CA GLU A 471 26.37 12.22 -22.88
C GLU A 471 26.32 11.08 -21.84
N ARG A 472 27.48 10.51 -21.47
CA ARG A 472 27.58 9.54 -20.37
C ARG A 472 27.30 10.18 -19.01
N PHE A 473 27.54 11.48 -18.87
CA PHE A 473 27.28 12.20 -17.63
C PHE A 473 25.99 13.02 -17.76
N PHE A 474 25.91 13.89 -18.76
CA PHE A 474 24.74 14.75 -18.95
C PHE A 474 24.28 14.66 -20.40
N ARG A 475 23.23 13.87 -20.64
CA ARG A 475 22.54 13.78 -21.93
C ARG A 475 21.36 14.75 -21.95
N LEU A 476 21.43 15.77 -22.80
CA LEU A 476 20.49 16.91 -22.78
C LEU A 476 19.73 17.03 -24.10
N ASP A 477 18.58 16.35 -24.18
CA ASP A 477 17.64 16.39 -25.31
C ASP A 477 16.46 17.33 -25.02
N THR A 478 16.76 18.54 -24.54
CA THR A 478 15.76 19.51 -24.07
C THR A 478 16.15 20.94 -24.44
N LYS A 479 15.16 21.77 -24.78
CA LYS A 479 15.35 23.21 -25.01
C LYS A 479 15.32 24.04 -23.73
N TRP A 480 14.95 23.43 -22.59
CA TRP A 480 14.82 24.12 -21.32
C TRP A 480 16.13 24.24 -20.58
N PHE A 481 16.18 25.23 -19.69
CA PHE A 481 17.31 25.48 -18.82
C PHE A 481 17.69 24.24 -18.00
N VAL A 482 18.95 23.83 -18.08
CA VAL A 482 19.54 22.83 -17.20
C VAL A 482 20.84 23.39 -16.64
N SER A 483 21.03 23.27 -15.33
CA SER A 483 22.27 23.71 -14.67
C SER A 483 22.99 22.54 -14.00
N VAL A 484 24.30 22.50 -14.19
CA VAL A 484 25.22 21.57 -13.55
C VAL A 484 26.31 22.41 -12.89
N THR A 485 26.42 22.34 -11.57
CA THR A 485 27.30 23.25 -10.81
C THR A 485 28.10 22.51 -9.74
N ASN A 486 29.39 22.83 -9.65
CA ASN A 486 30.30 22.25 -8.65
C ASN A 486 30.24 20.72 -8.60
N CYS A 487 30.10 20.06 -9.76
CA CYS A 487 30.16 18.62 -9.87
C CYS A 487 31.61 18.16 -9.99
N PHE A 488 31.87 16.90 -9.68
CA PHE A 488 33.18 16.28 -9.81
C PHE A 488 33.02 14.90 -10.44
N ILE A 489 33.77 14.66 -11.51
CA ILE A 489 33.78 13.39 -12.22
C ILE A 489 35.16 12.76 -12.03
N VAL A 490 35.21 11.58 -11.42
CA VAL A 490 36.46 10.86 -11.16
C VAL A 490 37.18 10.57 -12.48
N GLY A 491 38.46 10.96 -12.57
CA GLY A 491 39.27 10.84 -13.77
C GLY A 491 39.10 11.94 -14.81
N VAL A 492 38.16 12.87 -14.60
CA VAL A 492 37.91 14.04 -15.48
C VAL A 492 38.21 15.34 -14.74
N GLY A 493 37.75 15.49 -13.49
CA GLY A 493 37.96 16.68 -12.66
C GLY A 493 36.66 17.41 -12.29
N HIS A 494 36.80 18.67 -11.87
CA HIS A 494 35.67 19.55 -11.61
C HIS A 494 34.89 19.86 -12.90
N TYR A 495 33.56 19.84 -12.83
CA TYR A 495 32.68 19.94 -14.00
C TYR A 495 31.50 20.87 -13.74
N GLU A 496 31.31 21.82 -14.66
CA GLU A 496 30.19 22.75 -14.73
C GLU A 496 29.61 22.78 -16.13
N LEU A 497 28.29 22.85 -16.22
CA LEU A 497 27.57 22.95 -17.48
C LEU A 497 26.33 23.82 -17.31
N ILE A 498 26.13 24.74 -18.24
CA ILE A 498 24.88 25.51 -18.35
C ILE A 498 24.28 25.25 -19.73
N ALA A 499 23.11 24.63 -19.77
CA ALA A 499 22.34 24.43 -20.99
C ALA A 499 21.17 25.39 -21.06
N ASN A 500 20.97 26.00 -22.23
CA ASN A 500 19.83 26.85 -22.57
C ASN A 500 19.59 28.00 -21.55
N PRO A 501 20.59 28.85 -21.25
CA PRO A 501 20.53 29.87 -20.18
C PRO A 501 19.37 30.86 -20.28
N GLY A 502 18.78 31.06 -21.46
CA GLY A 502 17.62 31.95 -21.66
C GLY A 502 16.25 31.28 -21.48
N ASN A 503 16.19 29.95 -21.42
CA ASN A 503 14.94 29.20 -21.51
C ASN A 503 14.52 28.66 -20.14
N HIS A 504 14.24 29.56 -19.20
CA HIS A 504 13.66 29.18 -17.92
C HIS A 504 12.16 28.89 -18.08
N ARG A 505 11.69 27.84 -17.41
CA ARG A 505 10.28 27.49 -17.42
C ARG A 505 9.53 28.36 -16.41
N ASN A 506 8.40 28.90 -16.82
CA ASN A 506 7.49 29.67 -15.97
C ASN A 506 6.09 29.01 -15.92
N ASP A 507 5.21 29.52 -15.06
CA ASP A 507 3.87 28.97 -14.88
C ASP A 507 2.99 29.08 -16.14
N GLU A 508 3.20 30.10 -16.98
CA GLU A 508 2.42 30.28 -18.21
C GLU A 508 2.79 29.24 -19.28
N ASN A 509 4.08 29.03 -19.52
CA ASN A 509 4.57 28.00 -20.46
C ASN A 509 4.15 26.61 -20.01
N SER A 510 4.04 26.38 -18.71
CA SER A 510 3.62 25.09 -18.14
C SER A 510 2.13 24.77 -18.33
N LYS A 511 1.30 25.78 -18.67
CA LYS A 511 -0.15 25.60 -18.93
C LYS A 511 -0.44 25.28 -20.40
N GLN A 512 0.47 25.62 -21.31
CA GLN A 512 0.30 25.31 -22.73
C GLN A 512 0.59 23.82 -22.97
N ARG A 513 -0.39 23.12 -23.51
CA ARG A 513 -0.24 21.71 -23.85
C ARG A 513 0.22 21.59 -25.29
N ILE A 514 1.52 21.29 -25.44
CA ILE A 514 2.13 21.03 -26.73
C ILE A 514 2.17 19.50 -26.95
N PRO A 515 1.55 18.99 -28.03
CA PRO A 515 1.59 17.57 -28.37
C PRO A 515 3.02 17.13 -28.71
N ALA A 516 3.33 15.86 -28.47
CA ALA A 516 4.58 15.28 -28.96
C ALA A 516 4.62 15.30 -30.49
N LYS A 517 5.80 15.28 -31.08
CA LYS A 517 5.94 14.96 -32.51
C LYS A 517 5.79 13.45 -32.69
N CYS A 518 4.99 13.04 -33.67
CA CYS A 518 4.85 11.65 -34.05
C CYS A 518 6.23 11.08 -34.45
N LEU A 519 6.64 9.99 -33.80
CA LEU A 519 7.95 9.36 -34.01
C LEU A 519 8.15 8.83 -35.45
N LYS A 520 7.09 8.68 -36.24
CA LYS A 520 7.15 8.21 -37.63
C LYS A 520 7.13 9.33 -38.68
N CYS A 521 6.20 10.29 -38.56
CA CYS A 521 6.00 11.33 -39.60
C CYS A 521 6.43 12.74 -39.17
N GLY A 522 6.73 12.97 -37.90
CA GLY A 522 7.13 14.28 -37.37
C GLY A 522 5.98 15.28 -37.15
N ASN A 523 4.77 15.01 -37.67
CA ASN A 523 3.59 15.82 -37.39
C ASN A 523 3.15 15.70 -35.92
N PRO A 524 2.39 16.66 -35.38
CA PRO A 524 1.82 16.54 -34.03
C PRO A 524 1.09 15.20 -33.82
N ALA A 525 1.50 14.45 -32.80
CA ALA A 525 0.77 13.30 -32.28
C ALA A 525 -0.32 13.83 -31.36
N ILE A 526 -1.57 13.78 -31.85
CA ILE A 526 -2.75 14.31 -31.15
C ILE A 526 -3.73 13.13 -31.00
N GLU A 527 -4.43 13.09 -29.86
CA GLU A 527 -5.60 12.23 -29.63
C GLU A 527 -5.37 10.70 -29.62
N PHE A 528 -4.12 10.22 -29.70
CA PHE A 528 -3.81 8.79 -29.68
C PHE A 528 -2.85 8.42 -28.53
N HIS A 529 -3.37 7.78 -27.50
CA HIS A 529 -2.70 7.55 -26.23
C HIS A 529 -2.43 6.07 -25.96
N PHE A 530 -1.34 5.77 -25.24
CA PHE A 530 -1.04 4.40 -24.80
C PHE A 530 -1.62 4.12 -23.42
N SER A 531 -2.41 3.05 -23.27
CA SER A 531 -2.84 2.55 -21.97
C SER A 531 -1.78 1.62 -21.36
N PRO A 532 -1.44 1.75 -20.06
CA PRO A 532 -2.06 2.64 -19.07
C PRO A 532 -1.35 4.00 -18.86
N CYS A 533 -0.23 4.26 -19.56
CA CYS A 533 0.63 5.41 -19.26
C CYS A 533 0.06 6.79 -19.69
N GLY A 534 -0.84 6.84 -20.67
CA GLY A 534 -1.41 8.06 -21.22
C GLY A 534 -0.50 8.82 -22.19
N HIS A 535 0.72 8.36 -22.46
CA HIS A 535 1.62 9.03 -23.41
C HIS A 535 1.12 8.90 -24.86
N CYS A 536 1.37 9.95 -25.65
CA CYS A 536 0.96 10.09 -27.04
C CYS A 536 2.21 10.37 -27.88
N LEU A 537 2.62 9.40 -28.69
CA LEU A 537 3.90 9.43 -29.43
C LEU A 537 3.78 9.12 -30.92
N TYR A 538 2.59 8.74 -31.37
CA TYR A 538 2.27 8.49 -32.76
C TYR A 538 0.91 9.09 -33.06
N CYS A 539 0.71 9.63 -34.26
CA CYS A 539 -0.66 9.84 -34.73
C CYS A 539 -1.30 8.47 -35.05
N HIS A 540 -2.63 8.42 -35.03
CA HIS A 540 -3.39 7.19 -35.23
C HIS A 540 -2.98 6.43 -36.51
N GLU A 541 -2.91 7.12 -37.65
CA GLU A 541 -2.52 6.54 -38.94
C GLU A 541 -1.09 5.97 -38.94
N CYS A 542 -0.15 6.66 -38.28
CA CYS A 542 1.23 6.21 -38.20
C CYS A 542 1.38 4.97 -37.32
N PHE A 543 0.65 4.90 -36.21
CA PHE A 543 0.68 3.74 -35.32
C PHE A 543 0.07 2.50 -35.98
N GLU A 544 -1.05 2.65 -36.69
CA GLU A 544 -1.70 1.53 -37.39
C GLU A 544 -0.88 1.03 -38.59
N SER A 545 -0.07 1.89 -39.19
CA SER A 545 0.83 1.52 -40.30
C SER A 545 2.21 0.99 -39.85
N LEU A 546 2.42 0.74 -38.55
CA LEU A 546 3.65 0.08 -38.09
C LEU A 546 3.57 -1.43 -38.36
N GLU A 547 4.58 -1.98 -39.03
CA GLU A 547 4.70 -3.44 -39.22
C GLU A 547 4.81 -4.18 -37.88
N THR A 548 5.54 -3.59 -36.94
CA THR A 548 5.70 -4.07 -35.57
C THR A 548 5.32 -2.95 -34.60
N LYS A 549 4.24 -3.17 -33.83
CA LYS A 549 3.79 -2.22 -32.82
C LYS A 549 4.69 -2.32 -31.58
N PRO A 550 5.07 -1.18 -30.95
CA PRO A 550 5.87 -1.21 -29.72
C PRO A 550 5.08 -1.91 -28.60
N THR A 551 5.75 -2.78 -27.84
CA THR A 551 5.17 -3.45 -26.68
C THR A 551 5.31 -2.64 -25.40
N HIS A 552 6.20 -1.65 -25.37
CA HIS A 552 6.43 -0.74 -24.26
C HIS A 552 6.48 0.70 -24.75
N CYS A 553 6.06 1.65 -23.91
CA CYS A 553 6.12 3.07 -24.22
C CYS A 553 7.58 3.49 -24.47
N PRO A 554 7.92 4.12 -25.61
CA PRO A 554 9.27 4.59 -25.89
C PRO A 554 9.83 5.66 -24.93
N ILE A 555 8.97 6.23 -24.07
CA ILE A 555 9.35 7.26 -23.10
C ILE A 555 9.44 6.70 -21.68
N CYS A 556 8.33 6.15 -21.18
CA CYS A 556 8.25 5.73 -19.77
C CYS A 556 8.47 4.23 -19.56
N HIS A 557 8.69 3.48 -20.65
CA HIS A 557 8.93 2.04 -20.65
C HIS A 557 7.84 1.18 -20.01
N LEU A 558 6.68 1.74 -19.67
CA LEU A 558 5.52 0.96 -19.24
C LEU A 558 5.00 0.08 -20.40
N PRO A 559 4.59 -1.17 -20.13
CA PRO A 559 3.94 -2.01 -21.12
C PRO A 559 2.72 -1.32 -21.75
N ILE A 560 2.59 -1.42 -23.07
CA ILE A 560 1.44 -0.90 -23.81
C ILE A 560 0.42 -2.03 -23.92
N GLU A 561 -0.69 -1.88 -23.21
CA GLU A 561 -1.82 -2.81 -23.30
C GLU A 561 -2.67 -2.54 -24.54
N LYS A 562 -2.88 -1.26 -24.84
CA LYS A 562 -3.75 -0.81 -25.92
C LYS A 562 -3.42 0.61 -26.37
N GLY A 563 -3.55 0.87 -27.66
CA GLY A 563 -3.63 2.23 -28.23
C GLY A 563 -5.07 2.74 -28.17
N VAL A 564 -5.27 3.93 -27.61
CA VAL A 564 -6.56 4.50 -27.25
C VAL A 564 -6.74 5.83 -27.94
N GLN A 565 -7.75 5.94 -28.80
CA GLN A 565 -8.17 7.23 -29.35
C GLN A 565 -8.98 7.99 -28.30
N SER A 566 -8.70 9.28 -28.14
CA SER A 566 -9.47 10.12 -27.22
C SER A 566 -10.88 10.37 -27.72
N VAL A 567 -11.84 10.37 -26.81
CA VAL A 567 -13.26 10.62 -27.09
C VAL A 567 -13.70 11.81 -26.24
N ASN A 568 -13.92 12.96 -26.89
CA ASN A 568 -14.50 14.12 -26.24
C ASN A 568 -16.02 14.15 -26.45
N CYS A 569 -16.78 14.14 -25.35
CA CYS A 569 -18.25 14.24 -25.38
C CYS A 569 -18.76 15.68 -25.26
N GLY A 570 -17.88 16.68 -25.15
CA GLY A 570 -18.21 18.10 -25.15
C GLY A 570 -18.51 18.56 -26.58
N GLY A 571 -19.57 19.35 -26.76
CA GLY A 571 -20.05 19.75 -28.09
C GLY A 571 -19.04 20.55 -28.92
N ASP A 572 -18.25 21.44 -28.30
CA ASP A 572 -17.31 22.35 -28.95
C ASP A 572 -15.89 22.31 -28.33
N ASP A 573 -14.86 22.57 -29.16
CA ASP A 573 -13.46 22.96 -28.87
C ASP A 573 -12.90 22.57 -27.49
N ASP A 574 -12.60 21.28 -27.27
CA ASP A 574 -11.92 20.79 -26.06
C ASP A 574 -12.60 21.13 -24.73
N THR A 575 -13.92 21.39 -24.71
CA THR A 575 -14.63 21.74 -23.47
C THR A 575 -15.09 20.49 -22.72
N CYS A 576 -15.04 20.48 -21.39
CA CYS A 576 -15.46 19.35 -20.58
C CYS A 576 -16.98 19.15 -20.60
N ALA A 577 -17.43 17.93 -20.95
CA ALA A 577 -18.85 17.58 -21.03
C ALA A 577 -19.59 17.48 -19.68
N ILE A 578 -18.89 17.57 -18.55
CA ILE A 578 -19.50 17.52 -17.21
C ILE A 578 -19.82 18.93 -16.70
N CYS A 579 -18.83 19.83 -16.71
CA CYS A 579 -19.02 21.21 -16.22
C CYS A 579 -19.39 22.21 -17.32
N TYR A 580 -19.20 21.88 -18.60
CA TYR A 580 -19.42 22.76 -19.76
C TYR A 580 -18.64 24.10 -19.70
N ASP A 581 -17.53 24.14 -18.96
CA ASP A 581 -16.76 25.36 -18.71
C ASP A 581 -15.25 25.15 -18.95
N ALA A 582 -14.62 24.28 -18.16
CA ALA A 582 -13.18 24.05 -18.24
C ALA A 582 -12.77 23.22 -19.48
N LYS A 583 -11.57 23.46 -20.01
CA LYS A 583 -10.97 22.62 -21.05
C LYS A 583 -10.66 21.22 -20.54
N VAL A 584 -10.82 20.20 -21.39
CA VAL A 584 -10.43 18.82 -21.08
C VAL A 584 -8.92 18.74 -20.95
N ASP A 585 -8.43 18.14 -19.89
CA ASP A 585 -7.00 17.98 -19.57
C ASP A 585 -6.69 16.63 -18.94
N THR A 586 -7.69 15.75 -18.88
CA THR A 586 -7.61 14.43 -18.29
C THR A 586 -8.24 13.42 -19.24
N ILE A 587 -7.54 12.33 -19.52
CA ILE A 587 -8.03 11.19 -20.28
C ILE A 587 -8.32 10.02 -19.34
N ILE A 588 -9.43 9.33 -19.55
CA ILE A 588 -9.83 8.15 -18.78
C ILE A 588 -9.42 6.92 -19.58
N LEU A 589 -8.46 6.14 -19.07
CA LEU A 589 -7.96 4.93 -19.73
C LEU A 589 -8.60 3.68 -19.11
N PRO A 590 -8.89 2.63 -19.90
CA PRO A 590 -8.56 2.45 -21.32
C PRO A 590 -9.64 2.91 -22.31
N CYS A 591 -10.71 3.57 -21.86
CA CYS A 591 -11.86 3.90 -22.73
C CYS A 591 -11.67 5.15 -23.60
N GLY A 592 -10.72 6.03 -23.26
CA GLY A 592 -10.35 7.21 -24.04
C GLY A 592 -11.19 8.46 -23.77
N HIS A 593 -12.22 8.39 -22.93
CA HIS A 593 -13.06 9.56 -22.66
C HIS A 593 -12.27 10.67 -21.96
N THR A 594 -12.48 11.92 -22.35
CA THR A 594 -11.75 13.07 -21.81
C THR A 594 -12.64 14.01 -21.00
N ILE A 595 -12.12 14.51 -19.87
CA ILE A 595 -12.78 15.48 -18.99
C ILE A 595 -11.77 16.48 -18.42
N CYS A 596 -12.23 17.53 -17.75
CA CYS A 596 -11.34 18.38 -16.96
C CYS A 596 -10.96 17.71 -15.64
N ARG A 597 -9.81 18.12 -15.09
CA ARG A 597 -9.21 17.59 -13.87
C ARG A 597 -10.11 17.72 -12.66
N GLU A 598 -10.84 18.83 -12.54
CA GLU A 598 -11.74 19.06 -11.41
C GLU A 598 -12.92 18.09 -11.39
N CYS A 599 -13.57 17.89 -12.55
CA CYS A 599 -14.62 16.88 -12.68
C CYS A 599 -14.08 15.47 -12.49
N SER A 600 -12.88 15.16 -12.97
CA SER A 600 -12.22 13.87 -12.74
C SER A 600 -11.99 13.62 -11.25
N ASN A 601 -11.36 14.57 -10.56
CA ASN A 601 -11.09 14.50 -9.13
C ASN A 601 -12.38 14.40 -8.29
N THR A 602 -13.50 14.94 -8.76
CA THR A 602 -14.77 14.86 -8.06
C THR A 602 -15.44 13.51 -8.28
N TRP A 603 -15.49 13.03 -9.52
CA TRP A 603 -16.14 11.77 -9.89
C TRP A 603 -15.44 10.55 -9.27
N PHE A 604 -14.10 10.49 -9.37
CA PHE A 604 -13.32 9.34 -8.92
C PHE A 604 -13.09 9.28 -7.41
N LYS A 605 -13.74 10.15 -6.63
CA LYS A 605 -13.85 9.98 -5.17
C LYS A 605 -14.77 8.84 -4.78
N GLU A 606 -15.83 8.63 -5.54
CA GLU A 606 -16.92 7.70 -5.18
C GLU A 606 -17.15 6.61 -6.24
N ALA A 607 -16.67 6.82 -7.47
CA ALA A 607 -16.86 5.88 -8.57
C ALA A 607 -15.52 5.37 -9.12
N THR A 608 -15.47 4.11 -9.55
CA THR A 608 -14.32 3.51 -10.26
C THR A 608 -14.61 3.28 -11.75
N GLU A 609 -15.71 3.85 -12.24
CA GLU A 609 -16.22 3.66 -13.61
C GLU A 609 -16.17 4.97 -14.41
N CYS A 610 -16.07 4.90 -15.73
CA CYS A 610 -16.16 6.07 -16.59
C CYS A 610 -17.57 6.69 -16.57
N PRO A 611 -17.72 8.03 -16.40
CA PRO A 611 -19.04 8.69 -16.33
C PRO A 611 -19.85 8.59 -17.64
N PHE A 612 -19.22 8.33 -18.78
CA PHE A 612 -19.89 8.28 -20.09
C PHE A 612 -20.24 6.86 -20.52
N CYS A 613 -19.26 5.95 -20.47
CA CYS A 613 -19.41 4.60 -21.01
C CYS A 613 -19.50 3.49 -19.95
N ARG A 614 -19.36 3.84 -18.65
CA ARG A 614 -19.37 2.89 -17.53
C ARG A 614 -18.32 1.78 -17.61
N GLU A 615 -17.26 2.00 -18.38
CA GLU A 615 -16.08 1.12 -18.36
C GLU A 615 -15.55 1.06 -16.93
N SER A 616 -15.30 -0.14 -16.43
CA SER A 616 -14.89 -0.38 -15.04
C SER A 616 -13.37 -0.37 -14.89
N ARG A 617 -12.88 -0.11 -13.66
CA ARG A 617 -11.44 -0.10 -13.33
C ARG A 617 -10.62 0.85 -14.20
N VAL A 618 -11.21 1.98 -14.55
CA VAL A 618 -10.53 3.01 -15.34
C VAL A 618 -9.55 3.82 -14.49
N GLN A 619 -8.53 4.39 -15.14
CA GLN A 619 -7.60 5.30 -14.49
C GLN A 619 -7.62 6.67 -15.20
N PRO A 620 -7.95 7.76 -14.50
CA PRO A 620 -7.77 9.09 -15.04
C PRO A 620 -6.26 9.42 -15.10
N ARG A 621 -5.82 9.94 -16.25
CA ARG A 621 -4.46 10.41 -16.49
C ARG A 621 -4.50 11.84 -16.98
N ALA A 622 -3.68 12.70 -16.39
CA ALA A 622 -3.47 14.04 -16.92
C ALA A 622 -2.88 13.95 -18.33
N LEU A 623 -3.34 14.81 -19.23
CA LEU A 623 -2.75 14.97 -20.55
C LEU A 623 -1.38 15.63 -20.40
N VAL A 624 -0.37 14.93 -20.89
CA VAL A 624 1.04 15.30 -20.71
C VAL A 624 1.49 16.22 -21.85
N SER A 625 2.28 17.24 -21.53
CA SER A 625 3.00 18.04 -22.53
C SER A 625 4.42 17.53 -22.70
N TYR A 626 5.00 17.74 -23.89
CA TYR A 626 6.30 17.19 -24.29
C TYR A 626 7.33 18.25 -24.66
N GLU A 627 6.97 19.54 -24.57
CA GLU A 627 7.84 20.63 -24.99
C GLU A 627 7.97 21.75 -23.97
#